data_AF-A0A950KWP5-F1
#
_entry.id   AF-A0A950KWP5-F1
#
_cell.length_a   1.000
_cell.length_b   1.000
_cell.length_c   1.000
_cell.angle_alpha   90.00
_cell.angle_beta   90.00
_cell.angle_gamma   90.00
#
_symmetry.space_group_name_H-M   'P 1'
#
loop_
_entity.id
_entity.type
_entity.pdbx_description
1 polymer ?
#
loop_
_entity_poly.entity_id
_entity_poly.type
_entity_poly.pdbx_seq_one_letter_code
_entity_poly.pdbx_strand_id
1 'polypeptide(L)'
;MNESGQPAVPHPPYDELRAAAGEDAQAKASVDALHAELHSGSPDPASVTRQANVLRAIPVLEARIANWFDDPSTQRWIKAITDAGL
;
A
#
# COMPACT_ATOMS: atom_id res chain seq x y z
N MET A 1 18.46 -22.66 -8.83
CA MET A 1 18.48 -22.61 -7.34
C MET A 1 18.35 -21.14 -6.97
N ASN A 2 17.18 -20.81 -6.40
CA ASN A 2 16.72 -19.50 -5.90
C ASN A 2 16.72 -18.35 -6.92
N GLU A 3 15.83 -18.45 -7.92
CA GLU A 3 15.21 -17.22 -8.43
C GLU A 3 14.45 -16.63 -7.25
N SER A 4 14.94 -15.52 -6.71
CA SER A 4 14.43 -14.87 -5.51
C SER A 4 12.91 -14.67 -5.62
N GLY A 5 12.14 -15.59 -5.04
CA GLY A 5 10.68 -15.67 -5.11
C GLY A 5 9.97 -14.60 -4.28
N GLN A 6 10.56 -13.41 -4.17
CA GLN A 6 9.88 -12.27 -3.58
C GLN A 6 8.83 -11.78 -4.58
N PRO A 7 7.54 -11.75 -4.20
CA PRO A 7 6.51 -11.21 -5.08
C PRO A 7 6.86 -9.76 -5.44
N ALA A 8 6.55 -9.40 -6.68
CA ALA A 8 6.72 -8.03 -7.15
C ALA A 8 5.97 -7.06 -6.22
N VAL A 9 6.63 -5.95 -5.87
CA VAL A 9 6.01 -4.90 -5.05
C VAL A 9 4.78 -4.37 -5.78
N PRO A 10 3.60 -4.34 -5.14
CA PRO A 10 2.39 -3.85 -5.77
C PRO A 10 2.50 -2.34 -5.97
N HIS A 11 2.08 -1.86 -7.14
CA HIS A 11 2.05 -0.43 -7.44
C HIS A 11 0.62 0.11 -7.27
N PRO A 12 0.30 0.79 -6.15
CA PRO A 12 -0.96 1.50 -6.03
C PRO A 12 -1.05 2.60 -7.08
N PRO A 13 -2.27 3.09 -7.39
CA PRO A 13 -2.47 4.26 -8.24
C PRO A 13 -2.05 5.53 -7.47
N TYR A 14 -0.75 5.67 -7.21
CA TYR A 14 -0.18 6.69 -6.32
C TYR A 14 -0.48 8.11 -6.81
N ASP A 15 -0.31 8.36 -8.11
CA ASP A 15 -0.57 9.67 -8.70
C ASP A 15 -2.05 10.08 -8.54
N GLU A 16 -2.97 9.15 -8.81
CA GLU A 16 -4.41 9.35 -8.58
C GLU A 16 -4.74 9.57 -7.10
N LEU A 17 -4.16 8.77 -6.19
CA LEU A 17 -4.38 8.91 -4.75
C LEU A 17 -3.84 10.25 -4.24
N ARG A 18 -2.67 10.68 -4.72
CA ARG A 18 -2.04 11.94 -4.35
C ARG A 18 -2.80 13.14 -4.94
N ALA A 19 -3.31 13.02 -6.15
CA ALA A 19 -4.17 14.03 -6.77
C ALA A 19 -5.51 14.15 -6.04
N ALA A 20 -6.16 13.02 -5.74
CA ALA A 20 -7.45 12.99 -5.05
C ALA A 20 -7.34 13.36 -3.56
N ALA A 21 -6.16 13.23 -2.94
CA ALA A 21 -5.88 13.79 -1.61
C ALA A 21 -5.96 15.33 -1.58
N GLY A 22 -5.88 16.01 -2.72
CA GLY A 22 -6.23 17.43 -2.84
C GLY A 22 -5.34 18.34 -2.00
N GLU A 23 -5.91 19.05 -1.01
CA GLU A 23 -5.18 19.88 -0.04
C GLU A 23 -5.10 19.23 1.35
N ASP A 24 -5.68 18.04 1.52
CA ASP A 24 -5.70 17.35 2.80
C ASP A 24 -4.30 16.84 3.16
N ALA A 25 -3.70 17.48 4.15
CA ALA A 25 -2.33 17.18 4.57
C ALA A 25 -2.20 15.76 5.15
N GLN A 26 -3.25 15.26 5.82
CA GLN A 26 -3.25 13.93 6.40
C GLN A 26 -3.33 12.85 5.31
N ALA A 27 -4.22 13.04 4.32
CA ALA A 27 -4.35 12.16 3.17
C ALA A 27 -3.03 12.08 2.39
N LYS A 28 -2.41 13.23 2.08
CA LYS A 28 -1.11 13.27 1.39
C LYS A 28 -0.02 12.55 2.18
N ALA A 29 0.06 12.80 3.48
CA ALA A 29 1.05 12.14 4.33
C ALA A 29 0.84 10.61 4.35
N SER A 30 -0.40 10.14 4.40
CA SER A 30 -0.70 8.70 4.34
C SER A 30 -0.41 8.07 2.97
N VAL A 31 -0.69 8.76 1.87
CA VAL A 31 -0.32 8.29 0.51
C VAL A 31 1.19 8.19 0.37
N ASP A 32 1.93 9.20 0.84
CA ASP A 32 3.39 9.23 0.81
C ASP A 32 4.01 8.14 1.69
N ALA A 33 3.51 7.99 2.92
CA ALA A 33 3.93 6.95 3.84
C ALA A 33 3.67 5.55 3.29
N LEU A 34 2.51 5.31 2.67
CA LEU A 34 2.22 4.04 2.00
C LEU A 34 3.24 3.75 0.89
N HIS A 35 3.53 4.75 0.06
CA HIS A 35 4.49 4.60 -1.03
C HIS A 35 5.92 4.34 -0.54
N ALA A 36 6.34 5.05 0.52
CA ALA A 36 7.63 4.83 1.15
C ALA A 36 7.73 3.43 1.76
N GLU A 37 6.68 2.95 2.43
CA GLU A 37 6.63 1.61 3.03
C GLU A 37 6.74 0.52 1.95
N LEU A 38 6.05 0.66 0.82
CA LEU A 38 6.13 -0.28 -0.30
C LEU A 38 7.55 -0.38 -0.89
N HIS A 39 8.30 0.72 -0.87
CA HIS A 39 9.68 0.78 -1.38
C HIS A 39 10.74 0.61 -0.28
N SER A 40 10.32 0.35 0.95
CA SER A 40 11.22 0.09 2.06
C SER A 40 11.97 -1.23 1.83
N GLY A 41 13.21 -1.30 2.30
CA GLY A 41 13.97 -2.57 2.30
C GLY A 41 13.37 -3.63 3.24
N SER A 42 12.50 -3.21 4.17
CA SER A 42 11.76 -4.08 5.09
C SER A 42 10.34 -3.54 5.26
N PRO A 43 9.45 -3.80 4.30
CA PRO A 43 8.07 -3.33 4.35
C PRO A 43 7.32 -4.00 5.51
N ASP A 44 6.67 -3.19 6.36
CA ASP A 44 5.87 -3.69 7.46
C ASP A 44 4.39 -3.89 7.03
N PRO A 45 3.86 -5.13 7.05
CA PRO A 45 2.49 -5.40 6.62
C PRO A 45 1.43 -4.70 7.49
N ALA A 46 1.72 -4.48 8.78
CA ALA A 46 0.81 -3.76 9.67
C ALA A 46 0.71 -2.28 9.30
N SER A 47 1.84 -1.66 8.95
CA SER A 47 1.91 -0.27 8.51
C SER A 47 1.24 -0.07 7.15
N VAL A 48 1.46 -0.97 6.18
CA VAL A 48 0.73 -0.96 4.89
C VAL A 48 -0.78 -1.02 5.13
N THR A 49 -1.24 -1.95 5.96
CA THR A 49 -2.66 -2.12 6.28
C THR A 49 -3.23 -0.89 6.99
N ARG A 50 -2.46 -0.29 7.91
CA ARG A 50 -2.87 0.93 8.62
C ARG A 50 -3.03 2.11 7.65
N GLN A 51 -2.06 2.36 6.77
CA GLN A 51 -2.17 3.46 5.81
C GLN A 51 -3.32 3.23 4.83
N ALA A 52 -3.51 2.00 4.35
CA ALA A 52 -4.66 1.65 3.50
C ALA A 52 -6.00 1.94 4.19
N ASN A 53 -6.14 1.64 5.49
CA ASN A 53 -7.35 1.95 6.25
C ASN A 53 -7.57 3.46 6.44
N VAL A 54 -6.50 4.24 6.68
CA VAL A 54 -6.61 5.71 6.78
C VAL A 54 -7.07 6.30 5.44
N LEU A 55 -6.52 5.82 4.33
CA LEU A 55 -6.93 6.25 2.99
C LEU A 55 -8.36 5.79 2.66
N ARG A 56 -8.79 4.61 3.16
CA ARG A 56 -10.18 4.13 3.03
C ARG A 56 -11.18 5.00 3.78
N ALA A 57 -10.78 5.66 4.87
CA ALA A 57 -11.66 6.57 5.59
C ALA A 57 -11.98 7.86 4.79
N ILE A 58 -11.28 8.11 3.68
CA ILE A 58 -11.49 9.26 2.82
C ILE A 58 -12.36 8.84 1.63
N PRO A 59 -13.62 9.30 1.52
CA PRO A 59 -14.59 8.75 0.56
C PRO A 59 -14.15 8.86 -0.92
N VAL A 60 -13.38 9.91 -1.29
CA VAL A 60 -12.86 10.06 -2.67
C VAL A 60 -11.71 9.09 -2.99
N LEU A 61 -11.01 8.60 -1.97
CA LEU A 61 -9.89 7.65 -2.08
C LEU A 61 -10.33 6.21 -1.84
N GLU A 62 -11.41 6.01 -1.08
CA GLU A 62 -11.90 4.72 -0.61
C GLU A 62 -11.95 3.66 -1.71
N ALA A 63 -12.69 3.93 -2.80
CA ALA A 63 -12.85 2.95 -3.87
C ALA A 63 -11.52 2.59 -4.54
N ARG A 64 -10.61 3.57 -4.72
CA ARG A 64 -9.32 3.37 -5.38
C ARG A 64 -8.38 2.54 -4.51
N ILE A 65 -8.23 2.92 -3.24
CA ILE A 65 -7.38 2.20 -2.31
C ILE A 65 -7.98 0.83 -1.99
N ALA A 66 -9.32 0.71 -1.93
CA ALA A 66 -9.99 -0.55 -1.69
C ALA A 66 -9.75 -1.53 -2.83
N ASN A 67 -9.92 -1.09 -4.08
CA ASN A 67 -9.67 -1.93 -5.25
C ASN A 67 -8.20 -2.39 -5.32
N TRP A 68 -7.25 -1.50 -5.02
CA TRP A 68 -5.83 -1.88 -4.98
C TRP A 68 -5.50 -2.81 -3.80
N PHE A 69 -6.02 -2.54 -2.61
CA PHE A 69 -5.72 -3.33 -1.42
C PHE A 69 -6.35 -4.71 -1.49
N ASP A 70 -7.55 -4.83 -2.07
CA ASP A 70 -8.24 -6.09 -2.30
C ASP A 70 -7.68 -6.88 -3.50
N ASP A 71 -6.82 -6.26 -4.32
CA ASP A 71 -6.19 -6.92 -5.46
C ASP A 71 -5.42 -8.18 -5.00
N PRO A 72 -5.62 -9.34 -5.66
CA PRO A 72 -4.98 -10.58 -5.26
C PRO A 72 -3.45 -10.52 -5.30
N SER A 73 -2.86 -9.67 -6.14
CA SER A 73 -1.41 -9.46 -6.22
C SER A 73 -0.92 -8.72 -4.98
N THR A 74 -1.63 -7.66 -4.56
CA THR A 74 -1.35 -6.94 -3.32
C THR A 74 -1.48 -7.85 -2.11
N GLN A 75 -2.57 -8.62 -2.01
CA GLN A 75 -2.78 -9.57 -0.90
C GLN A 75 -1.71 -10.65 -0.85
N ARG A 76 -1.27 -11.18 -2.00
CA ARG A 76 -0.15 -12.15 -2.06
C ARG A 76 1.16 -11.52 -1.60
N TRP A 77 1.43 -10.28 -1.98
CA TRP A 77 2.63 -9.57 -1.54
C TRP A 77 2.60 -9.31 -0.03
N ILE A 78 1.48 -8.80 0.51
CA ILE A 78 1.29 -8.60 1.97
C ILE A 78 1.50 -9.93 2.70
N LYS A 79 0.92 -11.03 2.21
CA LYS A 79 1.15 -12.35 2.80
C LYS A 79 2.62 -12.72 2.79
N ALA A 80 3.33 -12.53 1.68
CA ALA A 80 4.74 -12.90 1.56
C ALA A 80 5.65 -12.09 2.48
N ILE A 81 5.43 -10.78 2.64
CA ILE A 81 6.21 -9.96 3.58
C ILE A 81 5.87 -10.29 5.04
N THR A 82 4.62 -10.73 5.31
CA THR A 82 4.22 -11.22 6.64
C THR A 82 4.88 -12.57 6.95
N ASP A 83 4.96 -13.45 5.96
CA ASP A 83 5.57 -14.79 6.05
C ASP A 83 7.10 -14.70 6.17
N ALA A 84 7.73 -13.74 5.48
CA ALA A 84 9.17 -13.47 5.57
C ALA A 84 9.59 -12.74 6.85
N GLY A 85 8.64 -12.19 7.62
CA GLY A 85 8.85 -11.44 8.85
C GLY A 85 8.68 -12.25 10.14
N LEU A 86 8.67 -13.58 10.06
CA LEU A 86 8.42 -14.51 11.17
C LEU A 86 9.52 -15.58 11.31
#